data_AF-A0A4R1RAZ3-F1
#
_entry.id   AF-A0A4R1RAZ3-F1
#
_cell.length_a   1.000
_cell.length_b   1.000
_cell.length_c   1.000
_cell.angle_alpha   90.00
_cell.angle_beta   90.00
_cell.angle_gamma   90.00
#
_symmetry.space_group_name_H-M   'P 1'
#
loop_
_entity.id
_entity.type
_entity.pdbx_description
1 polymer ?
#
loop_
_entity_poly.entity_id
_entity_poly.type
_entity_poly.pdbx_seq_one_letter_code
_entity_poly.pdbx_strand_id
1 'polypeptide(L)'
;MNWINKMNDALSYIEEHLDGTIEYDEIAKITLCSIGAFQRFFMLASGIALSEYIRRRRLSLAAKDILNTEDKIIDIALRYGYETPDAFTVAFKRLYNVTPSTARNLGSPLKTYYRMFFSLSVTYVKGEDEMILMNVDKYRYKEPLFEGARIVLSYLGSNFSPEYIGGISGAAFKIAGGCPSRPTCVYDVWTPDFIRSLGYSIHEMSCGNEDENNKMIEAVKEYISLGKPVLVWHAFTNSEWDVVCGFDEQQKQFIGRGSYLGNTEYERASWDRAASCDICPPFGAILVGECSGIFDNKKAEKNALVNAVTHARKKIDKGGDRESYLLQGIEFYHEWARLYSQPGKERDAADAYCSDIYASVRKAAVIFLREISVKYSESAKDSLRRAADMFEEEARYLEKAKPYLSWDSPWGIDEERSNAVAPLLKNAAISYEKAIVFLENSISIIDGIL
;
A
#
# COMPACT_ATOMS: atom_id res chain seq x y z
N MET A 1 -1.90 2.07 34.45
CA MET A 1 -3.06 2.95 34.16
C MET A 1 -2.86 3.47 32.75
N ASN A 2 -3.74 3.15 31.81
CA ASN A 2 -3.51 3.45 30.40
C ASN A 2 -3.94 4.90 30.10
N TRP A 3 -2.98 5.83 30.07
CA TRP A 3 -3.17 7.25 29.72
C TRP A 3 -4.02 7.43 28.46
N ILE A 4 -3.90 6.54 27.49
CA ILE A 4 -4.60 6.65 26.21
C ILE A 4 -6.06 6.33 26.33
N ASN A 5 -6.39 5.39 27.21
CA ASN A 5 -7.79 5.15 27.54
C ASN A 5 -8.40 6.45 28.10
N LYS A 6 -7.69 7.18 28.96
CA LYS A 6 -8.17 8.49 29.45
C LYS A 6 -8.30 9.55 28.35
N MET A 7 -7.39 9.58 27.38
CA MET A 7 -7.53 10.48 26.22
C MET A 7 -8.71 10.09 25.33
N ASN A 8 -8.96 8.78 25.15
CA ASN A 8 -10.10 8.26 24.41
C ASN A 8 -11.42 8.46 25.15
N ASP A 9 -11.42 8.38 26.48
CA ASP A 9 -12.56 8.69 27.32
C ASP A 9 -12.92 10.17 27.15
N ALA A 10 -11.93 11.05 27.13
CA ALA A 10 -12.15 12.48 26.89
C ALA A 10 -12.68 12.76 25.48
N LEU A 11 -12.19 12.06 24.46
CA LEU A 11 -12.76 12.14 23.12
C LEU A 11 -14.17 11.56 23.05
N SER A 12 -14.47 10.50 23.80
CA SER A 12 -15.82 9.93 23.88
C SER A 12 -16.78 10.93 24.48
N TYR A 13 -16.39 11.56 25.59
CA TYR A 13 -17.16 12.65 26.20
C TYR A 13 -17.43 13.78 25.20
N ILE A 14 -16.41 14.24 24.46
CA ILE A 14 -16.60 15.28 23.43
C ILE A 14 -17.61 14.84 22.38
N GLU A 15 -17.49 13.62 21.87
CA GLU A 15 -18.37 13.07 20.83
C GLU A 15 -19.83 12.95 21.30
N GLU A 16 -20.04 12.61 22.57
CA GLU A 16 -21.35 12.50 23.21
C GLU A 16 -22.02 13.86 23.48
N HIS A 17 -21.25 14.96 23.43
CA HIS A 17 -21.73 16.31 23.74
C HIS A 17 -21.63 17.28 22.53
N LEU A 18 -21.53 16.76 21.31
CA LEU A 18 -21.41 17.58 20.10
C LEU A 18 -22.69 18.37 19.78
N ASP A 19 -23.85 17.86 20.16
CA ASP A 19 -25.18 18.47 20.01
C ASP A 19 -25.59 19.37 21.19
N GLY A 20 -24.61 19.78 22.01
CA GLY A 20 -24.80 20.65 23.15
C GLY A 20 -23.52 21.34 23.61
N THR A 21 -23.47 21.71 24.90
CA THR A 21 -22.31 22.37 25.51
C THR A 21 -21.27 21.34 25.94
N ILE A 22 -20.00 21.62 25.62
CA ILE A 22 -18.86 20.82 26.04
C ILE A 22 -18.20 21.51 27.22
N GLU A 23 -18.32 20.93 28.41
CA GLU A 23 -17.64 21.43 29.60
C GLU A 23 -16.17 20.98 29.62
N TYR A 24 -15.25 21.95 29.48
CA TYR A 24 -13.81 21.69 29.46
C TYR A 24 -13.26 21.20 30.81
N ASP A 25 -13.92 21.55 31.92
CA ASP A 25 -13.55 21.06 33.25
C ASP A 25 -13.78 19.55 33.37
N GLU A 26 -14.77 19.01 32.67
CA GLU A 26 -15.01 17.56 32.67
C GLU A 26 -13.93 16.81 31.89
N ILE A 27 -13.46 17.38 30.77
CA ILE A 27 -12.29 16.87 30.05
C ILE A 27 -11.06 16.82 30.97
N ALA A 28 -10.85 17.86 31.79
CA ALA A 28 -9.74 17.90 32.74
C ALA A 28 -9.85 16.81 33.82
N LYS A 29 -11.06 16.54 34.33
CA LYS A 29 -11.32 15.45 35.29
C LYS A 29 -11.09 14.08 34.68
N ILE A 30 -11.56 13.86 33.44
CA ILE A 30 -11.40 12.58 32.74
C ILE A 30 -9.92 12.28 32.48
N THR A 31 -9.19 13.28 31.98
CA THR A 31 -7.79 13.15 31.58
C THR A 31 -6.80 13.23 32.74
N LEU A 32 -7.24 13.70 33.92
CA LEU A 32 -6.41 14.00 35.08
C LEU A 32 -5.29 15.03 34.77
N CYS A 33 -5.52 15.90 33.78
CA CYS A 33 -4.61 16.98 33.43
C CYS A 33 -5.36 18.28 33.14
N SER A 34 -4.64 19.41 33.10
CA SER A 34 -5.28 20.69 32.77
C SER A 34 -5.77 20.69 31.32
N ILE A 35 -6.85 21.43 31.05
CA ILE A 35 -7.39 21.52 29.68
C ILE A 35 -6.34 22.00 28.67
N GLY A 36 -5.48 22.94 29.06
CA GLY A 36 -4.40 23.41 28.20
C GLY A 36 -3.38 22.31 27.86
N ALA A 37 -3.10 21.38 28.79
CA ALA A 37 -2.25 20.23 28.52
C ALA A 37 -2.92 19.27 27.54
N PHE A 38 -4.22 18.97 27.73
CA PHE A 38 -4.99 18.15 26.80
C PHE A 38 -5.05 18.75 25.40
N GLN A 39 -5.32 20.05 25.26
CA GLN A 39 -5.37 20.72 23.97
C GLN A 39 -4.03 20.68 23.23
N ARG A 40 -2.92 20.89 23.94
CA ARG A 40 -1.57 20.75 23.38
C ARG A 40 -1.30 19.33 22.93
N PHE A 41 -1.62 18.35 23.77
CA PHE A 41 -1.48 16.93 23.41
C PHE A 41 -2.33 16.57 22.19
N PHE A 42 -3.61 16.96 22.16
CA PHE A 42 -4.50 16.71 21.05
C PHE A 42 -3.96 17.31 19.75
N MET A 43 -3.47 18.54 19.80
CA MET A 43 -2.86 19.19 18.64
C MET A 43 -1.59 18.48 18.17
N LEU A 44 -0.72 18.08 19.10
CA LEU A 44 0.50 17.33 18.78
C LEU A 44 0.18 15.97 18.14
N ALA A 45 -0.81 15.25 18.68
CA ALA A 45 -1.16 13.91 18.25
C ALA A 45 -2.02 13.86 16.97
N SER A 46 -2.89 14.85 16.74
CA SER A 46 -3.84 14.85 15.60
C SER A 46 -3.45 15.79 14.46
N GLY A 47 -2.49 16.69 14.66
CA GLY A 47 -2.11 17.74 13.71
C GLY A 47 -3.15 18.86 13.54
N ILE A 48 -4.25 18.86 14.30
CA ILE A 48 -5.30 19.89 14.26
C ILE A 48 -5.67 20.38 15.66
N ALA A 49 -6.12 21.63 15.76
CA ALA A 49 -6.64 22.16 17.02
C ALA A 49 -7.93 21.43 17.45
N LEU A 50 -8.11 21.23 18.76
CA LEU A 50 -9.30 20.60 19.33
C LEU A 50 -10.61 21.29 18.91
N SER A 51 -10.60 22.62 18.86
CA SER A 51 -11.73 23.42 18.40
C SER A 51 -12.11 23.15 16.94
N GLU A 52 -11.11 22.94 16.08
CA GLU A 52 -11.32 22.60 14.67
C GLU A 52 -11.87 21.18 14.51
N TYR A 53 -11.41 20.23 15.32
CA TYR A 53 -11.96 18.88 15.39
C TYR A 53 -13.46 18.92 15.75
N ILE A 54 -13.82 19.57 16.85
CA ILE A 54 -15.21 19.73 17.33
C ILE A 54 -16.07 20.36 16.23
N ARG A 55 -15.59 21.42 15.58
CA ARG A 55 -16.31 22.11 14.49
C ARG A 55 -16.59 21.19 13.30
N ARG A 56 -15.60 20.40 12.85
CA ARG A 56 -15.77 19.46 11.72
C ARG A 56 -16.74 18.34 12.05
N ARG A 57 -16.69 17.82 13.28
CA ARG A 57 -17.61 16.78 13.76
C ARG A 57 -19.04 17.31 13.86
N ARG A 58 -19.25 18.47 14.47
CA ARG A 58 -20.55 19.16 14.52
C ARG A 58 -21.16 19.38 13.14
N LEU A 59 -20.39 19.92 12.18
CA LEU A 59 -20.86 20.12 10.81
C LEU A 59 -21.22 18.80 10.11
N SER A 60 -20.51 17.72 10.39
CA SER A 60 -20.80 16.40 9.82
C SER A 60 -22.09 15.80 10.37
N LEU A 61 -22.37 15.98 11.67
CA LEU A 61 -23.63 15.57 12.28
C LEU A 61 -24.79 16.45 11.79
N ALA A 62 -24.58 17.76 11.71
CA ALA A 62 -25.57 18.68 11.13
C ALA A 62 -25.91 18.34 9.67
N ALA A 63 -24.91 17.98 8.86
CA ALA A 63 -25.13 17.51 7.49
C ALA A 63 -25.99 16.25 7.45
N LYS A 64 -25.76 15.31 8.37
CA LYS A 64 -26.58 14.09 8.50
C LYS A 64 -28.03 14.45 8.86
N ASP A 65 -28.25 15.35 9.81
CA ASP A 65 -29.60 15.78 10.19
C ASP A 65 -30.30 16.52 9.05
N ILE A 66 -29.59 17.38 8.31
CA ILE A 66 -30.13 18.12 7.16
C ILE A 66 -30.63 17.17 6.06
N LEU A 67 -29.93 16.06 5.84
CA LEU A 67 -30.25 15.07 4.79
C LEU A 67 -31.32 14.07 5.21
N ASN A 68 -31.42 13.75 6.50
CA ASN A 68 -32.28 12.65 6.99
C ASN A 68 -33.50 13.12 7.77
N THR A 69 -33.66 14.42 8.00
CA THR A 69 -34.77 14.98 8.80
C THR A 69 -35.37 16.22 8.14
N GLU A 70 -36.60 16.54 8.53
CA GLU A 70 -37.32 17.75 8.13
C GLU A 70 -37.11 18.93 9.10
N ASP A 71 -36.23 18.78 10.10
CA ASP A 71 -35.94 19.83 11.08
C ASP A 71 -35.52 21.14 10.39
N LYS A 72 -35.90 22.30 10.94
CA LYS A 72 -35.51 23.57 10.32
C LYS A 72 -34.00 23.75 10.44
N ILE A 73 -33.37 24.27 9.39
CA ILE A 73 -31.92 24.51 9.34
C ILE A 73 -31.45 25.39 10.52
N ILE A 74 -32.28 26.35 10.95
CA ILE A 74 -32.01 27.18 12.13
C ILE A 74 -31.95 26.35 13.43
N ASP A 75 -32.86 25.40 13.60
CA ASP A 75 -32.92 24.55 14.79
C ASP A 75 -31.72 23.59 14.81
N ILE A 76 -31.34 23.05 13.65
CA ILE A 76 -30.13 22.23 13.49
C ILE A 76 -28.87 23.06 13.80
N ALA A 77 -28.78 24.29 13.30
CA ALA A 77 -27.64 25.17 13.56
C ALA A 77 -27.48 25.46 15.06
N LEU A 78 -28.57 25.79 15.73
CA LEU A 78 -28.60 26.05 17.18
C LEU A 78 -28.22 24.81 17.99
N ARG A 79 -28.75 23.62 17.61
CA ARG A 79 -28.42 22.33 18.25
C ARG A 79 -26.91 22.07 18.25
N TYR A 80 -26.23 22.33 17.14
CA TYR A 80 -24.78 22.12 17.05
C TYR A 80 -23.96 23.35 17.46
N GLY A 81 -24.53 24.25 18.28
CA GLY A 81 -23.81 25.31 18.97
C GLY A 81 -23.41 26.50 18.11
N TYR A 82 -24.14 26.78 17.02
CA TYR A 82 -24.00 28.02 16.26
C TYR A 82 -25.04 29.05 16.73
N GLU A 83 -24.57 30.24 17.13
CA GLU A 83 -25.44 31.31 17.64
C GLU A 83 -26.37 31.90 16.57
N THR A 84 -25.93 31.90 15.30
CA THR A 84 -26.71 32.45 14.19
C THR A 84 -26.71 31.51 12.97
N PRO A 85 -27.82 31.48 12.20
CA PRO A 85 -27.90 30.73 10.94
C PRO A 85 -26.86 31.15 9.90
N ASP A 86 -26.47 32.42 9.90
CA ASP A 86 -25.48 32.97 8.97
C ASP A 86 -24.09 32.41 9.25
N ALA A 87 -23.69 32.37 10.53
CA ALA A 87 -22.41 31.78 10.94
C ALA A 87 -22.35 30.29 10.59
N PHE A 88 -23.44 29.56 10.80
CA PHE A 88 -23.57 28.16 10.39
C PHE A 88 -23.44 28.00 8.88
N THR A 89 -24.16 28.80 8.10
CA THR A 89 -24.16 28.74 6.63
C THR A 89 -22.77 28.98 6.05
N VAL A 90 -22.04 29.97 6.58
CA VAL A 90 -20.65 30.24 6.18
C VAL A 90 -19.75 29.05 6.49
N ALA A 91 -19.83 28.50 7.70
CA ALA A 91 -19.00 27.37 8.11
C ALA A 91 -19.32 26.09 7.32
N PHE A 92 -20.60 25.83 7.07
CA PHE A 92 -21.09 24.69 6.30
C PHE A 92 -20.66 24.78 4.84
N LYS A 93 -20.84 25.95 4.21
CA LYS A 93 -20.40 26.21 2.83
C LYS A 93 -18.88 26.09 2.69
N ARG A 94 -18.12 26.52 3.69
CA ARG A 94 -16.66 26.36 3.68
C ARG A 94 -16.21 24.89 3.72
N LEU A 95 -16.98 24.02 4.37
CA LEU A 95 -16.65 22.59 4.46
C LEU A 95 -17.16 21.79 3.25
N TYR A 96 -18.36 22.10 2.77
CA TYR A 96 -19.09 21.29 1.77
C TYR A 96 -19.21 21.94 0.38
N ASN A 97 -18.77 23.19 0.22
CA ASN A 97 -18.92 24.00 -0.99
C ASN A 97 -20.38 24.23 -1.44
N VAL A 98 -21.36 23.90 -0.60
CA VAL A 98 -22.80 24.12 -0.83
C VAL A 98 -23.46 24.70 0.42
N THR A 99 -24.59 25.37 0.27
CA THR A 99 -25.36 25.87 1.41
C THR A 99 -26.17 24.72 2.05
N PRO A 100 -26.57 24.84 3.33
CA PRO A 100 -27.45 23.86 3.97
C PRO A 100 -28.75 23.58 3.20
N SER A 101 -29.42 24.63 2.70
CA SER A 101 -30.67 24.48 1.92
C SER A 101 -30.45 23.76 0.60
N THR A 102 -29.33 24.05 -0.08
CA THR A 102 -28.97 23.37 -1.32
C THR A 102 -28.63 21.90 -1.05
N ALA A 103 -27.92 21.59 0.04
CA ALA A 103 -27.61 20.22 0.43
C ALA A 103 -28.88 19.37 0.66
N ARG A 104 -29.91 19.92 1.32
CA ARG A 104 -31.20 19.25 1.51
C ARG A 104 -31.87 18.86 0.20
N ASN A 105 -31.90 19.79 -0.77
CA ASN A 105 -32.58 19.58 -2.04
C ASN A 105 -31.83 18.64 -3.00
N LEU A 106 -30.51 18.54 -2.88
CA LEU A 106 -29.68 17.70 -3.75
C LEU A 106 -29.76 16.21 -3.41
N GLY A 107 -30.03 15.83 -2.15
CA GLY A 107 -30.08 14.43 -1.71
C GLY A 107 -28.75 13.65 -1.83
N SER A 108 -27.65 14.32 -2.21
CA SER A 108 -26.35 13.69 -2.42
C SER A 108 -25.59 13.46 -1.11
N PRO A 109 -24.85 12.34 -0.98
CA PRO A 109 -24.07 12.06 0.21
C PRO A 109 -22.94 13.09 0.39
N LEU A 110 -22.92 13.75 1.55
CA LEU A 110 -21.88 14.72 1.93
C LEU A 110 -20.70 14.02 2.62
N LYS A 111 -19.48 14.54 2.42
CA LYS A 111 -18.25 14.00 3.01
C LYS A 111 -18.29 14.06 4.55
N THR A 112 -18.29 12.91 5.21
CA THR A 112 -18.30 12.85 6.67
C THR A 112 -16.89 12.97 7.24
N TYR A 113 -16.71 13.80 8.26
CA TYR A 113 -15.49 13.80 9.07
C TYR A 113 -15.63 12.75 10.18
N TYR A 114 -14.80 11.72 10.18
CA TYR A 114 -14.93 10.60 11.11
C TYR A 114 -14.43 10.94 12.52
N ARG A 115 -14.99 10.23 13.51
CA ARG A 115 -14.55 10.27 14.90
C ARG A 115 -13.08 9.83 14.99
N MET A 116 -12.29 10.55 15.76
CA MET A 116 -10.93 10.17 16.10
C MET A 116 -10.90 9.27 17.34
N PHE A 117 -9.88 8.44 17.40
CA PHE A 117 -9.45 7.73 18.60
C PHE A 117 -7.93 7.69 18.61
N PHE A 118 -7.34 7.73 19.80
CA PHE A 118 -5.92 7.56 20.01
C PHE A 118 -5.59 6.09 20.26
N SER A 119 -4.50 5.62 19.67
CA SER A 119 -3.91 4.32 19.96
C SER A 119 -2.41 4.47 20.17
N LEU A 120 -1.84 3.66 21.06
CA LEU A 120 -0.39 3.50 21.19
C LEU A 120 -0.07 2.03 21.10
N SER A 121 0.82 1.74 20.18
CA SER A 121 1.60 0.52 20.19
C SER A 121 2.74 0.72 21.18
N VAL A 122 2.70 -0.02 22.29
CA VAL A 122 3.89 -0.19 23.13
C VAL A 122 4.69 -1.33 22.51
N THR A 123 5.90 -1.03 22.06
CA THR A 123 6.89 -2.03 21.67
C THR A 123 7.32 -2.81 22.92
N TYR A 124 7.20 -4.13 22.90
CA TYR A 124 7.63 -4.98 24.00
C TYR A 124 9.09 -5.42 23.78
N VAL A 125 9.89 -5.32 24.83
CA VAL A 125 11.23 -5.90 24.92
C VAL A 125 11.06 -7.25 25.62
N LYS A 126 11.25 -8.36 24.88
CA LYS A 126 11.01 -9.73 25.40
C LYS A 126 12.29 -10.28 26.01
N GLY A 127 12.79 -9.59 27.05
CA GLY A 127 14.08 -9.90 27.72
C GLY A 127 15.11 -8.79 27.54
N GLU A 128 16.14 -8.73 28.38
CA GLU A 128 17.15 -7.64 28.36
C GLU A 128 17.81 -7.43 26.98
N ASP A 129 17.86 -8.48 26.16
CA ASP A 129 18.57 -8.54 24.88
C ASP A 129 17.66 -8.67 23.64
N GLU A 130 16.33 -8.69 23.78
CA GLU A 130 15.38 -8.86 22.65
C GLU A 130 14.42 -7.68 22.52
N MET A 131 14.34 -7.10 21.31
CA MET A 131 13.41 -6.01 20.99
C MET A 131 12.57 -6.34 19.77
N ILE A 132 11.24 -6.17 19.85
CA ILE A 132 10.32 -6.36 18.70
C ILE A 132 9.25 -5.26 18.64
N LEU A 133 9.21 -4.54 17.52
CA LEU A 133 8.14 -3.62 17.14
C LEU A 133 6.84 -4.39 16.86
N MET A 134 5.82 -4.11 17.66
CA MET A 134 4.49 -4.74 17.56
C MET A 134 3.60 -4.00 16.57
N ASN A 135 2.57 -4.67 16.03
CA ASN A 135 1.62 -4.11 15.06
C ASN A 135 2.25 -3.68 13.72
N VAL A 136 3.37 -4.32 13.34
CA VAL A 136 3.86 -4.26 11.97
C VAL A 136 2.94 -5.07 11.08
N ASP A 137 2.42 -4.43 10.04
CA ASP A 137 1.49 -5.02 9.08
C ASP A 137 2.06 -6.31 8.47
N LYS A 138 1.14 -7.20 8.09
CA LYS A 138 1.46 -8.39 7.29
C LYS A 138 1.50 -8.02 5.81
N TYR A 139 2.28 -8.76 5.03
CA TYR A 139 2.21 -8.69 3.56
C TYR A 139 0.82 -9.12 3.10
N ARG A 140 0.16 -8.25 2.34
CA ARG A 140 -1.15 -8.58 1.73
C ARG A 140 -1.01 -9.23 0.36
N TYR A 141 0.11 -8.97 -0.31
CA TYR A 141 0.45 -9.52 -1.61
C TYR A 141 1.84 -10.15 -1.58
N LYS A 142 2.03 -11.21 -2.35
CA LYS A 142 3.35 -11.75 -2.70
C LYS A 142 4.02 -10.76 -3.67
N GLU A 143 4.67 -9.73 -3.14
CA GLU A 143 5.33 -8.69 -3.92
C GLU A 143 6.68 -8.32 -3.28
N PRO A 144 7.80 -8.51 -3.97
CA PRO A 144 9.13 -8.49 -3.36
C PRO A 144 9.73 -7.10 -3.15
N LEU A 145 9.18 -6.02 -3.74
CA LEU A 145 9.84 -4.72 -3.76
C LEU A 145 9.19 -3.60 -2.96
N PHE A 146 7.88 -3.48 -3.00
CA PHE A 146 7.13 -2.29 -2.60
C PHE A 146 6.10 -2.56 -1.50
N GLU A 147 5.58 -3.78 -1.37
CA GLU A 147 4.67 -4.10 -0.25
C GLU A 147 5.40 -4.01 1.10
N GLY A 148 6.67 -4.44 1.16
CA GLY A 148 7.53 -4.21 2.33
C GLY A 148 7.71 -2.72 2.62
N ALA A 149 7.98 -1.92 1.58
CA ALA A 149 8.09 -0.47 1.72
C ALA A 149 6.79 0.15 2.26
N ARG A 150 5.62 -0.28 1.76
CA ARG A 150 4.33 0.14 2.32
C ARG A 150 4.23 -0.20 3.80
N ILE A 151 4.56 -1.43 4.22
CA ILE A 151 4.49 -1.84 5.62
C ILE A 151 5.33 -0.90 6.51
N VAL A 152 6.57 -0.60 6.10
CA VAL A 152 7.44 0.35 6.80
C VAL A 152 6.80 1.74 6.85
N LEU A 153 6.33 2.26 5.72
CA LEU A 153 5.71 3.59 5.63
C LEU A 153 4.42 3.69 6.45
N SER A 154 3.59 2.64 6.47
CA SER A 154 2.39 2.54 7.31
C SER A 154 2.72 2.57 8.79
N TYR A 155 3.79 1.88 9.19
CA TYR A 155 4.28 1.96 10.56
C TYR A 155 4.78 3.36 10.95
N LEU A 156 5.40 4.07 10.00
CA LEU A 156 5.84 5.46 10.15
C LEU A 156 4.69 6.50 10.03
N GLY A 157 3.44 6.05 9.92
CA GLY A 157 2.25 6.92 9.93
C GLY A 157 1.69 7.30 8.56
N SER A 158 2.27 6.80 7.45
CA SER A 158 1.74 6.99 6.11
C SER A 158 0.69 5.94 5.74
N ASN A 159 -0.56 6.37 5.62
CA ASN A 159 -1.67 5.47 5.34
C ASN A 159 -1.88 5.26 3.83
N PHE A 160 -1.00 4.48 3.19
CA PHE A 160 -1.20 4.01 1.83
C PHE A 160 -1.79 2.59 1.82
N SER A 161 -2.78 2.35 0.96
CA SER A 161 -3.27 1.00 0.74
C SER A 161 -2.25 0.15 -0.04
N PRO A 162 -2.20 -1.18 0.19
CA PRO A 162 -1.46 -2.14 -0.65
C PRO A 162 -1.71 -1.92 -2.14
N GLU A 163 -2.96 -1.69 -2.50
CA GLU A 163 -3.41 -1.51 -3.87
C GLU A 163 -2.87 -0.22 -4.48
N TYR A 164 -2.88 0.87 -3.71
CA TYR A 164 -2.37 2.15 -4.19
C TYR A 164 -0.86 2.12 -4.38
N ILE A 165 -0.08 1.63 -3.41
CA ILE A 165 1.39 1.50 -3.55
C ILE A 165 1.76 0.58 -4.73
N GLY A 166 1.10 -0.58 -4.84
CA GLY A 166 1.30 -1.48 -5.98
C GLY A 166 0.98 -0.81 -7.31
N GLY A 167 -0.07 0.01 -7.35
CA GLY A 167 -0.44 0.80 -8.53
C GLY A 167 0.61 1.83 -8.90
N ILE A 168 0.93 2.77 -8.00
CA ILE A 168 1.82 3.91 -8.30
C ILE A 168 3.28 3.52 -8.52
N SER A 169 3.75 2.42 -7.92
CA SER A 169 5.07 1.84 -8.19
C SER A 169 5.15 1.17 -9.58
N GLY A 170 4.00 0.93 -10.20
CA GLY A 170 3.88 0.15 -11.42
C GLY A 170 3.89 -1.36 -11.20
N ALA A 171 4.13 -1.84 -9.97
CA ALA A 171 4.29 -3.25 -9.70
C ALA A 171 3.05 -4.08 -9.99
N ALA A 172 1.88 -3.48 -9.76
CA ALA A 172 0.57 -4.01 -10.11
C ALA A 172 0.43 -4.41 -11.59
N PHE A 173 1.20 -3.78 -12.48
CA PHE A 173 0.98 -3.87 -13.92
C PHE A 173 1.97 -4.76 -14.68
N LYS A 174 3.17 -4.94 -14.14
CA LYS A 174 4.31 -5.53 -14.87
C LYS A 174 4.29 -7.04 -14.85
N ILE A 175 4.85 -7.63 -15.91
CA ILE A 175 5.09 -9.06 -16.04
C ILE A 175 6.31 -9.34 -16.93
N ALA A 176 7.12 -10.33 -16.55
CA ALA A 176 8.27 -10.83 -17.31
C ALA A 176 8.70 -12.20 -16.77
N GLY A 177 9.42 -13.00 -17.56
CA GLY A 177 9.94 -14.29 -17.10
C GLY A 177 11.38 -14.55 -17.49
N GLY A 178 11.84 -15.74 -17.13
CA GLY A 178 13.13 -16.30 -17.54
C GLY A 178 14.26 -16.33 -16.53
N CYS A 179 14.06 -15.74 -15.36
CA CYS A 179 14.88 -15.97 -14.17
C CYS A 179 13.95 -15.87 -12.95
N PRO A 180 14.13 -16.67 -11.89
CA PRO A 180 13.38 -16.54 -10.65
C PRO A 180 13.42 -15.11 -10.06
N SER A 181 14.52 -14.38 -10.24
CA SER A 181 14.67 -12.99 -9.78
C SER A 181 14.07 -11.93 -10.71
N ARG A 182 13.55 -12.32 -11.89
CA ARG A 182 12.98 -11.39 -12.89
C ARG A 182 11.87 -10.50 -12.35
N PRO A 183 10.90 -11.00 -11.58
CA PRO A 183 9.90 -10.14 -10.98
C PRO A 183 10.50 -8.98 -10.22
N THR A 184 11.66 -9.17 -9.58
CA THR A 184 12.36 -8.16 -8.79
C THR A 184 13.20 -7.17 -9.61
N CYS A 185 13.61 -7.51 -10.84
CA CYS A 185 14.51 -6.67 -11.66
C CYS A 185 13.88 -6.06 -12.92
N VAL A 186 12.57 -6.19 -13.13
CA VAL A 186 11.85 -5.55 -14.26
C VAL A 186 11.16 -4.23 -13.91
N TYR A 187 11.30 -3.75 -12.68
CA TYR A 187 10.70 -2.49 -12.24
C TYR A 187 11.51 -1.28 -12.75
N ASP A 188 10.80 -0.19 -13.09
CA ASP A 188 11.44 1.02 -13.65
C ASP A 188 12.09 1.90 -12.58
N VAL A 189 11.74 1.67 -11.32
CA VAL A 189 12.17 2.46 -10.16
C VAL A 189 12.66 1.49 -9.09
N TRP A 190 13.84 1.76 -8.56
CA TRP A 190 14.38 1.01 -7.43
C TRP A 190 13.64 1.39 -6.15
N THR A 191 13.44 0.45 -5.22
CA THR A 191 12.67 0.68 -3.98
C THR A 191 13.10 1.94 -3.20
N PRO A 192 14.40 2.23 -3.00
CA PRO A 192 14.86 3.45 -2.35
C PRO A 192 14.39 4.72 -3.10
N ASP A 193 14.52 4.77 -4.42
CA ASP A 193 14.10 5.92 -5.23
C ASP A 193 12.58 6.10 -5.24
N PHE A 194 11.84 5.00 -5.20
CA PHE A 194 10.39 5.04 -5.05
C PHE A 194 10.01 5.68 -3.70
N ILE A 195 10.64 5.27 -2.59
CA ILE A 195 10.40 5.86 -1.27
C ILE A 195 10.77 7.35 -1.26
N ARG A 196 11.89 7.75 -1.90
CA ARG A 196 12.25 9.16 -2.08
C ARG A 196 11.16 9.94 -2.81
N SER A 197 10.57 9.35 -3.86
CA SER A 197 9.50 9.98 -4.63
C SER A 197 8.23 10.24 -3.81
N LEU A 198 8.02 9.49 -2.71
CA LEU A 198 6.93 9.70 -1.75
C LEU A 198 7.23 10.79 -0.71
N GLY A 199 8.41 11.42 -0.77
CA GLY A 199 8.82 12.52 0.11
C GLY A 199 9.63 12.13 1.34
N TYR A 200 10.08 10.88 1.42
CA TYR A 200 10.88 10.36 2.53
C TYR A 200 12.38 10.49 2.26
N SER A 201 13.16 10.84 3.28
CA SER A 201 14.61 10.61 3.24
C SER A 201 14.91 9.13 3.47
N ILE A 202 16.02 8.66 2.91
CA ILE A 202 16.46 7.27 3.07
C ILE A 202 17.98 7.20 3.19
N HIS A 203 18.44 6.21 3.96
CA HIS A 203 19.85 5.85 4.06
C HIS A 203 20.00 4.40 3.62
N GLU A 204 20.79 4.16 2.59
CA GLU A 204 21.08 2.82 2.07
C GLU A 204 22.36 2.32 2.74
N MET A 205 22.30 1.12 3.32
CA MET A 205 23.45 0.44 3.91
C MET A 205 23.80 -0.73 3.02
N SER A 206 25.03 -0.78 2.51
CA SER A 206 25.52 -1.94 1.77
C SER A 206 25.87 -3.09 2.70
N CYS A 207 25.88 -4.31 2.17
CA CYS A 207 26.52 -5.46 2.79
C CYS A 207 27.24 -6.28 1.72
N GLY A 208 28.16 -7.17 2.13
CA GLY A 208 28.96 -7.98 1.20
C GLY A 208 30.36 -8.29 1.71
N ASN A 209 30.87 -7.49 2.64
CA ASN A 209 32.02 -7.84 3.47
C ASN A 209 31.71 -7.67 4.97
N GLU A 210 32.60 -8.16 5.84
CA GLU A 210 32.40 -8.18 7.29
C GLU A 210 32.18 -6.78 7.89
N ASP A 211 32.94 -5.77 7.46
CA ASP A 211 32.83 -4.40 7.98
C ASP A 211 31.52 -3.73 7.56
N GLU A 212 31.15 -3.85 6.29
CA GLU A 212 29.86 -3.36 5.78
C GLU A 212 28.67 -4.03 6.47
N ASN A 213 28.75 -5.35 6.64
CA ASN A 213 27.70 -6.12 7.29
C ASN A 213 27.52 -5.71 8.76
N ASN A 214 28.62 -5.56 9.51
CA ASN A 214 28.57 -5.10 10.90
C ASN A 214 27.97 -3.69 11.02
N LYS A 215 28.35 -2.76 10.13
CA LYS A 215 27.77 -1.40 10.09
C LYS A 215 26.28 -1.41 9.77
N MET A 216 25.86 -2.23 8.81
CA MET A 216 24.45 -2.41 8.47
C MET A 216 23.67 -2.96 9.67
N ILE A 217 24.18 -4.00 10.34
CA ILE A 217 23.51 -4.63 11.50
C ILE A 217 23.30 -3.62 12.63
N GLU A 218 24.34 -2.87 12.98
CA GLU A 218 24.23 -1.84 14.03
C GLU A 218 23.24 -0.73 13.66
N ALA A 219 23.24 -0.27 12.40
CA ALA A 219 22.29 0.73 11.94
C ALA A 219 20.83 0.22 11.95
N VAL A 220 20.61 -1.05 11.57
CA VAL A 220 19.29 -1.69 11.63
C VAL A 220 18.80 -1.76 13.08
N LYS A 221 19.65 -2.20 14.01
CA LYS A 221 19.34 -2.25 15.44
C LYS A 221 19.03 -0.87 16.02
N GLU A 222 19.82 0.14 15.65
CA GLU A 222 19.59 1.53 16.06
C GLU A 222 18.21 2.02 15.59
N TYR A 223 17.86 1.82 14.32
CA TYR A 223 16.54 2.22 13.80
C TYR A 223 15.40 1.51 14.50
N ILE A 224 15.53 0.20 14.76
CA ILE A 224 14.53 -0.56 15.51
C ILE A 224 14.41 0.00 16.93
N SER A 225 15.51 0.34 17.59
CA SER A 225 15.53 0.98 18.92
C SER A 225 14.77 2.32 18.97
N LEU A 226 14.75 3.04 17.84
CA LEU A 226 14.01 4.28 17.65
C LEU A 226 12.56 4.08 17.21
N GLY A 227 12.07 2.83 17.16
CA GLY A 227 10.71 2.53 16.74
C GLY A 227 10.51 2.52 15.23
N LYS A 228 11.56 2.34 14.43
CA LYS A 228 11.50 2.38 12.96
C LYS A 228 11.83 1.00 12.38
N PRO A 229 10.86 0.29 11.75
CA PRO A 229 11.17 -0.94 11.03
C PRO A 229 12.01 -0.62 9.79
N VAL A 230 12.79 -1.59 9.35
CA VAL A 230 13.81 -1.43 8.30
C VAL A 230 13.58 -2.46 7.21
N LEU A 231 13.79 -2.07 5.95
CA LEU A 231 13.85 -3.06 4.86
C LEU A 231 15.26 -3.64 4.82
N VAL A 232 15.39 -4.95 4.91
CA VAL A 232 16.67 -5.63 4.75
C VAL A 232 16.50 -6.66 3.64
N TRP A 233 17.39 -6.57 2.65
CA TRP A 233 17.39 -7.50 1.54
C TRP A 233 17.77 -8.87 2.06
N HIS A 234 16.97 -9.88 1.74
CA HIS A 234 17.27 -11.26 2.08
C HIS A 234 17.43 -11.48 3.61
N ALA A 235 16.61 -10.82 4.43
CA ALA A 235 16.64 -11.06 5.88
C ALA A 235 15.96 -12.39 6.26
N PHE A 236 14.86 -12.74 5.60
CA PHE A 236 14.07 -13.95 5.87
C PHE A 236 13.73 -14.74 4.59
N THR A 237 13.59 -14.10 3.43
CA THR A 237 13.31 -14.74 2.13
C THR A 237 14.45 -14.56 1.12
N ASN A 238 14.38 -15.17 -0.06
CA ASN A 238 15.48 -15.23 -1.04
C ASN A 238 15.36 -14.20 -2.18
N SER A 239 16.17 -13.13 -2.15
CA SER A 239 16.16 -12.06 -3.17
C SER A 239 14.97 -11.10 -3.11
N GLU A 240 14.52 -10.76 -1.91
CA GLU A 240 13.43 -9.80 -1.68
C GLU A 240 13.72 -8.82 -0.54
N TRP A 241 12.99 -7.70 -0.53
CA TRP A 241 12.96 -6.81 0.62
C TRP A 241 12.04 -7.36 1.70
N ASP A 242 12.64 -7.70 2.83
CA ASP A 242 11.94 -8.15 4.02
C ASP A 242 11.86 -7.03 5.06
N VAL A 243 10.78 -7.03 5.83
CA VAL A 243 10.58 -6.04 6.89
C VAL A 243 11.17 -6.58 8.18
N VAL A 244 12.32 -6.04 8.58
CA VAL A 244 12.90 -6.28 9.90
C VAL A 244 12.30 -5.29 10.89
N CYS A 245 11.78 -5.82 11.99
CA CYS A 245 11.11 -5.03 13.01
C CYS A 245 11.54 -5.43 14.43
N GLY A 246 12.60 -6.21 14.56
CA GLY A 246 13.13 -6.63 15.83
C GLY A 246 14.50 -7.27 15.69
N PHE A 247 15.15 -7.46 16.82
CA PHE A 247 16.41 -8.18 16.93
C PHE A 247 16.50 -8.90 18.27
N ASP A 248 17.32 -9.94 18.30
CA ASP A 248 17.73 -10.69 19.48
C ASP A 248 19.27 -10.66 19.53
N GLU A 249 19.80 -9.91 20.49
CA GLU A 249 21.24 -9.67 20.64
C GLU A 249 21.98 -10.94 21.07
N GLN A 250 21.33 -11.76 21.92
CA GLN A 250 21.91 -12.99 22.43
C GLN A 250 22.05 -14.04 21.33
N GLN A 251 21.02 -14.19 20.50
CA GLN A 251 20.99 -15.14 19.41
C GLN A 251 21.59 -14.59 18.11
N LYS A 252 21.90 -13.29 18.04
CA LYS A 252 22.39 -12.60 16.85
C LYS A 252 21.42 -12.70 15.67
N GLN A 253 20.14 -12.47 15.95
CA GLN A 253 19.06 -12.66 14.98
C GLN A 253 18.31 -11.37 14.70
N PHE A 254 17.86 -11.22 13.46
CA PHE A 254 16.77 -10.32 13.13
C PHE A 254 15.41 -11.01 13.28
N ILE A 255 14.40 -10.20 13.55
CA ILE A 255 13.01 -10.62 13.76
C ILE A 255 12.12 -9.76 12.87
N GLY A 256 11.20 -10.36 12.12
CA GLY A 256 10.41 -9.58 11.16
C GLY A 256 9.41 -10.36 10.33
N ARG A 257 9.12 -9.85 9.12
CA ARG A 257 8.12 -10.40 8.19
C ARG A 257 8.77 -10.58 6.82
N GLY A 258 8.60 -11.77 6.25
CA GLY A 258 9.07 -12.10 4.90
C GLY A 258 8.00 -11.95 3.81
N SER A 259 8.39 -11.53 2.61
CA SER A 259 7.51 -11.25 1.47
C SER A 259 6.66 -12.44 0.96
N TYR A 260 7.12 -13.68 1.18
CA TYR A 260 6.42 -14.94 0.85
C TYR A 260 5.99 -15.77 2.06
N LEU A 261 6.57 -15.48 3.21
CA LEU A 261 6.46 -16.29 4.43
C LEU A 261 5.47 -15.68 5.44
N GLY A 262 4.69 -14.67 5.08
CA GLY A 262 3.82 -13.86 5.96
C GLY A 262 2.68 -14.57 6.71
N ASN A 263 2.84 -15.86 7.03
CA ASN A 263 1.88 -16.70 7.70
C ASN A 263 2.06 -16.63 9.22
N THR A 264 1.26 -15.74 9.80
CA THR A 264 0.87 -15.65 11.22
C THR A 264 1.88 -15.01 12.18
N GLU A 265 3.09 -15.54 12.36
CA GLU A 265 4.05 -15.09 13.39
C GLU A 265 5.23 -14.28 12.80
N TYR A 266 6.09 -13.75 13.67
CA TYR A 266 7.35 -13.12 13.25
C TYR A 266 8.39 -14.18 12.90
N GLU A 267 9.06 -13.99 11.77
CA GLU A 267 10.18 -14.81 11.34
C GLU A 267 11.46 -14.41 12.06
N ARG A 268 12.37 -15.37 12.26
CA ARG A 268 13.69 -15.15 12.85
C ARG A 268 14.77 -15.72 11.96
N ALA A 269 15.85 -14.98 11.76
CA ALA A 269 17.00 -15.41 10.99
C ALA A 269 18.27 -14.74 11.49
N SER A 270 19.42 -15.34 11.18
CA SER A 270 20.73 -14.74 11.48
C SER A 270 20.83 -13.35 10.86
N TRP A 271 21.30 -12.36 11.62
CA TRP A 271 21.31 -10.96 11.17
C TRP A 271 22.29 -10.68 10.02
N ASP A 272 23.20 -11.62 9.75
CA ASP A 272 24.23 -11.56 8.71
C ASP A 272 23.80 -12.27 7.43
N ARG A 273 22.62 -12.90 7.44
CA ARG A 273 22.07 -13.61 6.29
C ARG A 273 22.04 -12.75 5.02
N ALA A 274 21.78 -11.45 5.15
CA ALA A 274 21.76 -10.52 4.02
C ALA A 274 23.07 -10.56 3.20
N ALA A 275 24.21 -10.82 3.85
CA ALA A 275 25.52 -10.93 3.21
C ALA A 275 25.81 -12.33 2.61
N SER A 276 25.04 -13.36 2.97
CA SER A 276 25.23 -14.75 2.53
C SER A 276 24.32 -15.17 1.38
N CYS A 277 23.76 -14.23 0.62
CA CYS A 277 22.87 -14.54 -0.50
C CYS A 277 23.66 -15.08 -1.71
N ASP A 278 23.48 -16.35 -2.05
CA ASP A 278 24.16 -16.98 -3.20
C ASP A 278 23.51 -16.68 -4.57
N ILE A 279 22.31 -16.09 -4.57
CA ILE A 279 21.46 -15.98 -5.77
C ILE A 279 21.52 -14.58 -6.39
N CYS A 280 21.63 -13.54 -5.56
CA CYS A 280 21.54 -12.14 -5.97
C CYS A 280 22.53 -11.31 -5.15
N PRO A 281 23.14 -10.25 -5.71
CA PRO A 281 24.06 -9.42 -4.96
C PRO A 281 23.46 -8.96 -3.62
N PRO A 282 24.28 -8.92 -2.56
CA PRO A 282 23.85 -8.43 -1.26
C PRO A 282 23.61 -6.90 -1.34
N PHE A 283 22.35 -6.47 -1.40
CA PHE A 283 22.01 -5.04 -1.45
C PHE A 283 22.04 -4.35 -0.08
N GLY A 284 21.90 -5.11 1.01
CA GLY A 284 21.93 -4.61 2.39
C GLY A 284 20.58 -4.11 2.90
N ALA A 285 20.51 -2.89 3.42
CA ALA A 285 19.33 -2.36 4.11
C ALA A 285 18.91 -0.96 3.63
N ILE A 286 17.60 -0.68 3.66
CA ILE A 286 17.02 0.64 3.42
C ILE A 286 16.42 1.13 4.74
N LEU A 287 17.06 2.16 5.29
CA LEU A 287 16.64 2.85 6.51
C LEU A 287 15.79 4.06 6.12
N VAL A 288 14.49 4.02 6.42
CA VAL A 288 13.55 5.10 6.06
C VAL A 288 13.56 6.19 7.13
N GLY A 289 13.90 7.41 6.72
CA GLY A 289 13.97 8.59 7.57
C GLY A 289 12.65 9.37 7.63
N GLU A 290 12.76 10.69 7.77
CA GLU A 290 11.62 11.59 7.95
C GLU A 290 10.91 11.92 6.62
N CYS A 291 9.60 12.12 6.68
CA CYS A 291 8.81 12.62 5.56
C CYS A 291 8.87 14.15 5.53
N SER A 292 9.48 14.71 4.49
CA SER A 292 9.67 16.17 4.33
C SER A 292 9.26 16.69 2.95
N GLY A 293 9.05 15.80 1.98
CA GLY A 293 8.64 16.14 0.62
C GLY A 293 7.12 16.23 0.47
N ILE A 294 6.69 16.96 -0.56
CA ILE A 294 5.28 16.99 -0.99
C ILE A 294 5.11 15.91 -2.08
N PHE A 295 4.30 14.89 -1.79
CA PHE A 295 3.99 13.84 -2.76
C PHE A 295 2.93 14.28 -3.78
N ASP A 296 3.28 14.26 -5.06
CA ASP A 296 2.36 14.56 -6.16
C ASP A 296 1.61 13.30 -6.63
N ASN A 297 0.49 13.03 -5.95
CA ASN A 297 -0.40 11.91 -6.26
C ASN A 297 -0.81 11.87 -7.74
N LYS A 298 -1.20 13.02 -8.31
CA LYS A 298 -1.76 13.07 -9.67
C LYS A 298 -0.70 12.70 -10.71
N LYS A 299 0.52 13.19 -10.52
CA LYS A 299 1.65 12.84 -11.37
C LYS A 299 2.03 11.35 -11.22
N ALA A 300 2.06 10.84 -10.00
CA ALA A 300 2.38 9.43 -9.74
C ALA A 300 1.34 8.48 -10.39
N GLU A 301 0.05 8.76 -10.24
CA GLU A 301 -1.03 7.99 -10.86
C GLU A 301 -0.92 7.98 -12.38
N LYS A 302 -0.73 9.15 -13.00
CA LYS A 302 -0.56 9.24 -14.46
C LYS A 302 0.68 8.47 -14.94
N ASN A 303 1.82 8.66 -14.27
CA ASN A 303 3.07 7.97 -14.62
C ASN A 303 2.92 6.45 -14.52
N ALA A 304 2.20 5.94 -13.52
CA ALA A 304 1.94 4.52 -13.39
C ALA A 304 1.22 3.94 -14.62
N LEU A 305 0.20 4.64 -15.14
CA LEU A 305 -0.51 4.21 -16.35
C LEU A 305 0.41 4.21 -17.57
N VAL A 306 1.19 5.28 -17.75
CA VAL A 306 2.14 5.40 -18.87
C VAL A 306 3.22 4.32 -18.81
N ASN A 307 3.78 4.06 -17.63
CA ASN A 307 4.81 3.04 -17.43
C ASN A 307 4.23 1.64 -17.65
N ALA A 308 2.99 1.38 -17.23
CA ALA A 308 2.31 0.11 -17.48
C ALA A 308 2.20 -0.20 -18.99
N VAL A 309 1.74 0.77 -19.78
CA VAL A 309 1.65 0.65 -21.25
C VAL A 309 3.04 0.49 -21.86
N THR A 310 4.00 1.31 -21.45
CA THR A 310 5.38 1.27 -21.96
C THR A 310 6.03 -0.09 -21.72
N HIS A 311 5.89 -0.63 -20.50
CA HIS A 311 6.35 -1.97 -20.15
C HIS A 311 5.69 -3.04 -21.03
N ALA A 312 4.36 -2.98 -21.17
CA ALA A 312 3.60 -3.98 -21.90
C ALA A 312 3.97 -4.04 -23.39
N ARG A 313 4.29 -2.90 -23.99
CA ARG A 313 4.62 -2.73 -25.42
C ARG A 313 6.11 -2.83 -25.74
N LYS A 314 6.96 -3.06 -24.73
CA LYS A 314 8.41 -3.12 -24.92
C LYS A 314 8.79 -4.25 -25.87
N LYS A 315 9.36 -3.89 -27.01
CA LYS A 315 9.95 -4.84 -27.97
C LYS A 315 11.45 -4.96 -27.67
N ILE A 316 11.94 -6.18 -27.55
CA ILE A 316 13.37 -6.47 -27.40
C ILE A 316 13.83 -7.11 -28.71
N ASP A 317 14.95 -6.64 -29.24
CA ASP A 317 15.51 -7.13 -30.50
C ASP A 317 16.06 -8.55 -30.31
N LYS A 318 15.77 -9.46 -31.24
CA LYS A 318 16.08 -10.90 -31.10
C LYS A 318 17.56 -11.17 -31.36
N GLY A 319 18.27 -11.67 -30.36
CA GLY A 319 19.61 -12.24 -30.39
C GLY A 319 19.65 -13.72 -29.94
N GLY A 320 19.03 -14.62 -30.70
CA GLY A 320 19.34 -16.05 -30.66
C GLY A 320 18.80 -16.89 -29.48
N ASP A 321 19.16 -18.18 -29.49
CA ASP A 321 18.47 -19.30 -28.81
C ASP A 321 18.47 -19.28 -27.27
N ARG A 322 19.07 -18.28 -26.61
CA ARG A 322 19.08 -18.10 -25.14
C ARG A 322 18.25 -16.90 -24.64
N GLU A 323 17.51 -16.22 -25.52
CA GLU A 323 16.92 -14.90 -25.23
C GLU A 323 15.40 -14.82 -24.97
N SER A 324 14.65 -15.93 -24.99
CA SER A 324 13.22 -15.92 -24.58
C SER A 324 13.01 -15.35 -23.17
N TYR A 325 14.04 -15.44 -22.34
CA TYR A 325 14.14 -14.90 -20.99
C TYR A 325 14.37 -13.39 -20.90
N LEU A 326 14.51 -12.68 -22.02
CA LEU A 326 14.59 -11.22 -22.03
C LEU A 326 13.21 -10.57 -22.12
N LEU A 327 12.21 -11.28 -22.64
CA LEU A 327 10.88 -10.75 -22.95
C LEU A 327 10.16 -10.17 -21.73
N GLN A 328 9.33 -9.16 -21.97
CA GLN A 328 8.52 -8.47 -20.98
C GLN A 328 7.13 -8.21 -21.56
N GLY A 329 6.14 -8.00 -20.68
CA GLY A 329 4.81 -7.56 -21.10
C GLY A 329 4.11 -8.58 -22.00
N ILE A 330 3.56 -8.08 -23.11
CA ILE A 330 2.74 -8.86 -24.04
C ILE A 330 3.57 -9.97 -24.71
N GLU A 331 4.79 -9.66 -25.17
CA GLU A 331 5.67 -10.63 -25.85
C GLU A 331 6.02 -11.81 -24.94
N PHE A 332 6.33 -11.53 -23.67
CA PHE A 332 6.59 -12.59 -22.70
C PHE A 332 5.36 -13.47 -22.49
N TYR A 333 4.18 -12.87 -22.35
CA TYR A 333 2.94 -13.63 -22.13
C TYR A 333 2.65 -14.60 -23.28
N HIS A 334 2.84 -14.14 -24.52
CA HIS A 334 2.67 -14.99 -25.69
C HIS A 334 3.70 -16.11 -25.73
N GLU A 335 4.96 -15.82 -25.44
CA GLU A 335 6.01 -16.84 -25.41
C GLU A 335 5.75 -17.88 -24.31
N TRP A 336 5.34 -17.43 -23.12
CA TRP A 336 5.02 -18.31 -22.00
C TRP A 336 3.88 -19.28 -22.36
N ALA A 337 2.80 -18.76 -22.95
CA ALA A 337 1.71 -19.59 -23.46
C ALA A 337 2.14 -20.52 -24.60
N ARG A 338 3.02 -20.05 -25.50
CA ARG A 338 3.55 -20.84 -26.62
C ARG A 338 4.39 -22.02 -26.13
N LEU A 339 5.23 -21.83 -25.11
CA LEU A 339 6.06 -22.87 -24.53
C LEU A 339 5.21 -24.01 -23.96
N TYR A 340 4.16 -23.71 -23.18
CA TYR A 340 3.24 -24.73 -22.66
C TYR A 340 2.33 -25.37 -23.72
N SER A 341 2.19 -24.75 -24.90
CA SER A 341 1.45 -25.36 -26.02
C SER A 341 2.27 -26.39 -26.81
N GLN A 342 3.56 -26.55 -26.48
CA GLN A 342 4.44 -27.55 -27.08
C GLN A 342 4.70 -28.70 -26.12
N PRO A 343 4.89 -29.93 -26.65
CA PRO A 343 5.27 -31.06 -25.82
C PRO A 343 6.65 -30.82 -25.20
N GLY A 344 6.85 -31.34 -23.99
CA GLY A 344 8.15 -31.34 -23.32
C GLY A 344 8.53 -30.06 -22.58
N LYS A 345 7.63 -29.07 -22.39
CA LYS A 345 7.91 -27.95 -21.48
C LYS A 345 8.05 -28.48 -20.05
N GLU A 346 9.27 -28.38 -19.54
CA GLU A 346 9.58 -28.60 -18.14
C GLU A 346 9.17 -27.38 -17.32
N ARG A 347 8.42 -27.55 -16.24
CA ARG A 347 8.12 -26.45 -15.31
C ARG A 347 9.39 -26.02 -14.58
N ASP A 348 9.62 -24.72 -14.49
CA ASP A 348 10.75 -24.13 -13.79
C ASP A 348 10.34 -23.15 -12.68
N ALA A 349 11.34 -22.61 -11.96
CA ALA A 349 11.10 -21.65 -10.89
C ALA A 349 10.58 -20.30 -11.38
N ALA A 350 10.85 -19.92 -12.64
CA ALA A 350 10.27 -18.70 -13.21
C ALA A 350 8.75 -18.85 -13.39
N ASP A 351 8.26 -20.04 -13.76
CA ASP A 351 6.83 -20.33 -13.81
C ASP A 351 6.15 -20.14 -12.45
N ALA A 352 6.78 -20.63 -11.38
CA ALA A 352 6.28 -20.52 -10.01
C ALA A 352 6.25 -19.07 -9.53
N TYR A 353 7.37 -18.35 -9.70
CA TYR A 353 7.46 -16.93 -9.39
C TYR A 353 6.41 -16.12 -10.15
N CYS A 354 6.25 -16.35 -11.45
CA CYS A 354 5.27 -15.66 -12.28
C CYS A 354 3.84 -15.94 -11.81
N SER A 355 3.51 -17.21 -11.56
CA SER A 355 2.17 -17.62 -11.14
C SER A 355 1.81 -17.04 -9.77
N ASP A 356 2.73 -17.04 -8.80
CA ASP A 356 2.45 -16.60 -7.44
C ASP A 356 2.48 -15.08 -7.26
N ILE A 357 3.51 -14.39 -7.77
CA ILE A 357 3.59 -12.92 -7.68
C ILE A 357 2.51 -12.28 -8.53
N TYR A 358 2.52 -12.55 -9.84
CA TYR A 358 1.70 -11.74 -10.74
C TYR A 358 0.22 -11.97 -10.52
N ALA A 359 -0.22 -13.19 -10.18
CA ALA A 359 -1.62 -13.42 -9.80
C ALA A 359 -2.00 -12.67 -8.52
N SER A 360 -1.10 -12.62 -7.54
CA SER A 360 -1.31 -11.90 -6.28
C SER A 360 -1.41 -10.39 -6.53
N VAL A 361 -0.43 -9.83 -7.23
CA VAL A 361 -0.24 -8.39 -7.43
C VAL A 361 -1.20 -7.82 -8.47
N ARG A 362 -1.67 -8.61 -9.45
CA ARG A 362 -2.69 -8.17 -10.41
C ARG A 362 -4.00 -7.74 -9.74
N LYS A 363 -4.36 -8.34 -8.60
CA LYS A 363 -5.54 -7.93 -7.82
C LYS A 363 -5.42 -6.49 -7.31
N ALA A 364 -4.20 -6.04 -6.99
CA ALA A 364 -3.93 -4.65 -6.63
C ALA A 364 -4.25 -3.70 -7.79
N ALA A 365 -3.89 -4.06 -9.03
CA ALA A 365 -4.15 -3.25 -10.23
C ALA A 365 -5.64 -2.96 -10.41
N VAL A 366 -6.48 -3.97 -10.25
CA VAL A 366 -7.94 -3.86 -10.42
C VAL A 366 -8.53 -2.82 -9.47
N ILE A 367 -8.16 -2.92 -8.18
CA ILE A 367 -8.66 -2.02 -7.14
C ILE A 367 -8.11 -0.61 -7.36
N PHE A 368 -6.82 -0.48 -7.63
CA PHE A 368 -6.18 0.81 -7.92
C PHE A 368 -6.84 1.54 -9.08
N LEU A 369 -7.05 0.87 -10.22
CA LEU A 369 -7.69 1.47 -11.39
C LEU A 369 -9.11 1.93 -11.08
N ARG A 370 -9.89 1.11 -10.36
CA ARG A 370 -11.25 1.47 -9.92
C ARG A 370 -11.22 2.68 -8.97
N GLU A 371 -10.27 2.72 -8.05
CA GLU A 371 -10.08 3.82 -7.10
C GLU A 371 -9.73 5.14 -7.80
N ILE A 372 -8.74 5.15 -8.71
CA ILE A 372 -8.34 6.39 -9.38
C ILE A 372 -9.36 6.83 -10.45
N SER A 373 -10.13 5.89 -11.02
CA SER A 373 -11.08 6.19 -12.11
C SER A 373 -12.08 7.29 -11.77
N VAL A 374 -12.50 7.38 -10.50
CA VAL A 374 -13.49 8.38 -10.05
C VAL A 374 -12.96 9.82 -10.07
N LYS A 375 -11.64 9.99 -10.24
CA LYS A 375 -10.96 11.30 -10.28
C LYS A 375 -10.94 11.91 -11.69
N TYR A 376 -11.28 11.14 -12.72
CA TYR A 376 -11.18 11.55 -14.13
C TYR A 376 -12.56 11.74 -14.78
N SER A 377 -12.58 12.24 -16.01
CA SER A 377 -13.81 12.40 -16.82
C SER A 377 -14.53 11.07 -17.02
N GLU A 378 -15.84 11.09 -17.29
CA GLU A 378 -16.63 9.85 -17.45
C GLU A 378 -16.08 8.92 -18.56
N SER A 379 -15.53 9.48 -19.64
CA SER A 379 -14.89 8.69 -20.71
C SER A 379 -13.58 8.03 -20.25
N ALA A 380 -12.71 8.75 -19.54
CA ALA A 380 -11.48 8.17 -18.99
C ALA A 380 -11.79 7.14 -17.90
N LYS A 381 -12.79 7.43 -17.06
CA LYS A 381 -13.28 6.55 -16.00
C LYS A 381 -13.82 5.24 -16.55
N ASP A 382 -14.63 5.27 -17.61
CA ASP A 382 -15.13 4.06 -18.27
C ASP A 382 -13.97 3.21 -18.82
N SER A 383 -13.00 3.85 -19.50
CA SER A 383 -11.83 3.15 -20.02
C SER A 383 -10.99 2.50 -18.91
N LEU A 384 -10.71 3.21 -17.81
CA LEU A 384 -9.99 2.67 -16.65
C LEU A 384 -10.73 1.50 -15.99
N ARG A 385 -12.06 1.55 -15.91
CA ARG A 385 -12.88 0.45 -15.36
C ARG A 385 -12.84 -0.78 -16.26
N ARG A 386 -12.92 -0.60 -17.59
CA ARG A 386 -12.78 -1.71 -18.53
C ARG A 386 -11.38 -2.32 -18.47
N ALA A 387 -10.33 -1.51 -18.31
CA ALA A 387 -8.98 -2.03 -18.06
C ALA A 387 -8.94 -2.87 -16.78
N ALA A 388 -9.56 -2.40 -15.71
CA ALA A 388 -9.66 -3.14 -14.45
C ALA A 388 -10.39 -4.48 -14.61
N ASP A 389 -11.49 -4.51 -15.37
CA ASP A 389 -12.24 -5.75 -15.62
C ASP A 389 -11.42 -6.78 -16.41
N MET A 390 -10.64 -6.32 -17.41
CA MET A 390 -9.73 -7.19 -18.16
C MET A 390 -8.57 -7.71 -17.31
N PHE A 391 -7.98 -6.88 -16.44
CA PHE A 391 -6.98 -7.35 -15.46
C PHE A 391 -7.59 -8.32 -14.43
N GLU A 392 -8.86 -8.16 -14.07
CA GLU A 392 -9.56 -9.10 -13.21
C GLU A 392 -9.74 -10.47 -13.89
N GLU A 393 -10.07 -10.49 -15.18
CA GLU A 393 -10.10 -11.73 -15.97
C GLU A 393 -8.73 -12.40 -16.07
N GLU A 394 -7.67 -11.65 -16.36
CA GLU A 394 -6.29 -12.16 -16.37
C GLU A 394 -5.95 -12.82 -15.03
N ALA A 395 -6.19 -12.12 -13.91
CA ALA A 395 -5.91 -12.65 -12.58
C ALA A 395 -6.67 -13.96 -12.33
N ARG A 396 -7.93 -14.08 -12.76
CA ARG A 396 -8.71 -15.33 -12.63
C ARG A 396 -8.08 -16.48 -13.43
N TYR A 397 -7.52 -16.23 -14.61
CA TYR A 397 -6.83 -17.28 -15.37
C TYR A 397 -5.53 -17.71 -14.70
N LEU A 398 -4.73 -16.78 -14.18
CA LEU A 398 -3.52 -17.10 -13.44
C LEU A 398 -3.82 -17.88 -12.14
N GLU A 399 -4.88 -17.52 -11.41
CA GLU A 399 -5.33 -18.26 -10.23
C GLU A 399 -5.74 -19.70 -10.58
N LYS A 400 -6.41 -19.92 -11.72
CA LYS A 400 -6.72 -21.27 -12.22
C LYS A 400 -5.47 -22.06 -12.62
N ALA A 401 -4.39 -21.38 -13.00
CA ALA A 401 -3.12 -22.01 -13.35
C ALA A 401 -2.26 -22.37 -12.13
N LYS A 402 -2.55 -21.80 -10.95
CA LYS A 402 -1.75 -22.04 -9.73
C LYS A 402 -1.55 -23.50 -9.35
N PRO A 403 -2.56 -24.40 -9.39
CA PRO A 403 -2.36 -25.82 -9.06
C PRO A 403 -1.33 -26.54 -9.94
N TYR A 404 -0.94 -25.93 -11.06
CA TYR A 404 -0.02 -26.49 -12.03
C TYR A 404 1.34 -25.79 -12.07
N LEU A 405 1.40 -24.52 -11.69
CA LEU A 405 2.56 -23.66 -11.85
C LEU A 405 3.15 -23.14 -10.53
N SER A 406 2.35 -23.01 -9.45
CA SER A 406 2.78 -22.44 -8.16
C SER A 406 3.92 -23.24 -7.52
N TRP A 407 4.57 -22.67 -6.49
CA TRP A 407 5.63 -23.37 -5.73
C TRP A 407 5.24 -24.77 -5.25
N ASP A 408 3.98 -24.96 -4.87
CA ASP A 408 3.44 -26.21 -4.32
C ASP A 408 3.07 -27.24 -5.41
N SER A 409 3.17 -26.87 -6.69
CA SER A 409 2.84 -27.76 -7.81
C SER A 409 3.96 -28.79 -8.07
N PRO A 410 3.66 -29.96 -8.67
CA PRO A 410 4.68 -30.93 -9.07
C PRO A 410 5.74 -30.33 -10.03
N TRP A 411 6.98 -30.82 -9.97
CA TRP A 411 8.09 -30.38 -10.85
C TRP A 411 8.28 -31.33 -12.04
N GLY A 412 9.11 -30.94 -13.03
CA GLY A 412 9.47 -31.77 -14.19
C GLY A 412 8.61 -31.51 -15.43
N ILE A 413 8.64 -32.43 -16.39
CA ILE A 413 7.81 -32.41 -17.61
C ILE A 413 6.49 -33.14 -17.33
N ASP A 414 5.37 -32.53 -17.70
CA ASP A 414 4.03 -33.13 -17.56
C ASP A 414 3.09 -32.60 -18.65
N GLU A 415 2.64 -33.49 -19.52
CA GLU A 415 1.77 -33.17 -20.66
C GLU A 415 0.32 -32.87 -20.23
N GLU A 416 -0.18 -33.48 -19.15
CA GLU A 416 -1.52 -33.17 -18.63
C GLU A 416 -1.56 -31.74 -18.10
N ARG A 417 -0.53 -31.34 -17.36
CA ARG A 417 -0.33 -29.94 -16.98
C ARG A 417 -0.26 -29.02 -18.19
N SER A 418 0.56 -29.35 -19.20
CA SER A 418 0.71 -28.49 -20.39
C SER A 418 -0.62 -28.27 -21.10
N ASN A 419 -1.41 -29.34 -21.27
CA ASN A 419 -2.75 -29.29 -21.85
C ASN A 419 -3.73 -28.44 -21.02
N ALA A 420 -3.63 -28.46 -19.69
CA ALA A 420 -4.46 -27.65 -18.80
C ALA A 420 -4.04 -26.17 -18.77
N VAL A 421 -2.72 -25.89 -18.77
CA VAL A 421 -2.15 -24.55 -18.57
C VAL A 421 -2.13 -23.73 -19.84
N ALA A 422 -1.80 -24.32 -21.00
CA ALA A 422 -1.69 -23.60 -22.26
C ALA A 422 -2.92 -22.72 -22.61
N PRO A 423 -4.18 -23.22 -22.54
CA PRO A 423 -5.35 -22.39 -22.80
C PRO A 423 -5.56 -21.29 -21.74
N LEU A 424 -5.18 -21.52 -20.48
CA LEU A 424 -5.29 -20.53 -19.41
C LEU A 424 -4.33 -19.37 -19.65
N LEU A 425 -3.05 -19.66 -19.93
CA LEU A 425 -2.03 -18.63 -20.22
C LEU A 425 -2.36 -17.86 -21.49
N LYS A 426 -2.87 -18.53 -22.53
CA LYS A 426 -3.33 -17.86 -23.75
C LYS A 426 -4.45 -16.86 -23.47
N ASN A 427 -5.45 -17.24 -22.68
CA ASN A 427 -6.54 -16.34 -22.33
C ASN A 427 -6.10 -15.22 -21.39
N ALA A 428 -5.19 -15.50 -20.44
CA ALA A 428 -4.56 -14.47 -19.61
C ALA A 428 -3.84 -13.43 -20.46
N ALA A 429 -3.05 -13.85 -21.46
CA ALA A 429 -2.37 -12.96 -22.39
C ALA A 429 -3.34 -12.05 -23.16
N ILE A 430 -4.44 -12.61 -23.67
CA ILE A 430 -5.48 -11.85 -24.38
C ILE A 430 -6.15 -10.81 -23.46
N SER A 431 -6.49 -11.20 -22.23
CA SER A 431 -7.08 -10.27 -21.25
C SER A 431 -6.08 -9.17 -20.86
N TYR A 432 -4.80 -9.51 -20.64
CA TYR A 432 -3.74 -8.54 -20.38
C TYR A 432 -3.61 -7.52 -21.52
N GLU A 433 -3.52 -7.98 -22.77
CA GLU A 433 -3.41 -7.10 -23.92
C GLU A 433 -4.62 -6.15 -24.06
N LYS A 434 -5.84 -6.66 -23.86
CA LYS A 434 -7.05 -5.82 -23.86
C LYS A 434 -7.02 -4.78 -22.75
N ALA A 435 -6.55 -5.14 -21.55
CA ALA A 435 -6.40 -4.20 -20.45
C ALA A 435 -5.46 -3.04 -20.84
N ILE A 436 -4.33 -3.35 -21.48
CA ILE A 436 -3.35 -2.37 -21.96
C ILE A 436 -3.97 -1.43 -23.01
N VAL A 437 -4.77 -1.92 -23.94
CA VAL A 437 -5.50 -1.07 -24.90
C VAL A 437 -6.44 -0.10 -24.20
N PHE A 438 -7.16 -0.53 -23.16
CA PHE A 438 -8.01 0.36 -22.38
C PHE A 438 -7.20 1.38 -21.55
N LEU A 439 -6.00 1.02 -21.09
CA LEU A 439 -5.08 1.98 -20.47
C LEU A 439 -4.61 3.04 -21.47
N GLU A 440 -4.18 2.63 -22.67
CA GLU A 440 -3.77 3.54 -23.78
C GLU A 440 -4.87 4.57 -24.07
N ASN A 441 -6.11 4.10 -24.22
CA ASN A 441 -7.28 4.96 -24.42
C ASN A 441 -7.49 5.94 -23.26
N SER A 442 -7.37 5.47 -22.02
CA SER A 442 -7.54 6.33 -20.84
C SER A 442 -6.49 7.44 -20.77
N ILE A 443 -5.24 7.13 -21.09
CA ILE A 443 -4.12 8.09 -21.09
C ILE A 443 -4.36 9.16 -22.14
N SER A 444 -4.76 8.78 -23.36
CA SER A 444 -5.08 9.73 -24.43
C SER A 444 -6.19 10.71 -24.03
N ILE A 445 -7.24 10.22 -23.38
CA ILE A 445 -8.35 11.05 -22.87
C ILE A 445 -7.88 11.98 -21.75
N ILE A 446 -7.05 11.49 -20.82
CA ILE A 446 -6.52 12.29 -19.69
C ILE A 446 -5.62 13.42 -20.19
N ASP A 447 -4.85 13.18 -21.25
CA ASP A 447 -3.92 14.17 -21.82
C ASP A 447 -4.55 15.12 -22.84
N GLY A 448 -5.83 14.91 -23.17
CA GLY A 448 -6.57 15.76 -24.09
C GLY A 448 -6.17 15.61 -25.56
N ILE A 449 -5.65 14.44 -25.96
CA ILE A 449 -5.19 14.14 -27.33
C ILE A 449 -6.34 13.56 -28.18
N LEU A 450 -7.56 14.10 -28.05
CA LEU A 450 -8.70 13.71 -28.89
C LEU A 450 -8.83 14.60 -30.13
#